data_AF-A0A958UH35-F1
#
_entry.id   AF-A0A958UH35-F1
#
_cell.length_a   1.000
_cell.length_b   1.000
_cell.length_c   1.000
_cell.angle_alpha   90.00
_cell.angle_beta   90.00
_cell.angle_gamma   90.00
#
_symmetry.space_group_name_H-M   'P 1'
#
loop_
_entity.id
_entity.type
_entity.pdbx_description
1 polymer ?
#
loop_
_entity_poly.entity_id
_entity_poly.type
_entity_poly.pdbx_seq_one_letter_code
_entity_poly.pdbx_strand_id
1 'polypeptide(L)'
;MNDKFKYTKQSGFKVPEGYFNHLEDTVFDKLNSKSKLDTIKNPGFKVPKDYFLTVEDNVVNTIKQKEKEIKVVSLFNKKNLLYYSGIAAVLVLMFTIFKPDSELSFDSLETELVESYISTYNINSSDLATLWNETDLNDVAFSDYEFLDESVEDYILENSTLEDLIID
;
A
#
# COMPACT_ATOMS: atom_id res chain seq x y z
N MET A 1 -20.60 -32.33 19.33
CA MET A 1 -20.47 -31.06 18.58
C MET A 1 -21.48 -31.07 17.45
N ASN A 2 -22.14 -29.93 17.25
CA ASN A 2 -23.32 -29.64 16.42
C ASN A 2 -23.43 -30.33 15.04
N ASP A 3 -24.55 -31.03 14.83
CA ASP A 3 -25.16 -31.22 13.51
C ASP A 3 -26.07 -30.02 13.19
N LYS A 4 -25.62 -29.10 12.33
CA LYS A 4 -26.46 -28.02 11.80
C LYS A 4 -26.29 -27.85 10.30
N PHE A 5 -27.03 -28.66 9.53
CA PHE A 5 -27.51 -28.27 8.21
C PHE A 5 -29.01 -28.59 8.10
N LYS A 6 -29.86 -27.65 8.51
CA LYS A 6 -31.30 -27.71 8.23
C LYS A 6 -31.59 -27.05 6.89
N TYR A 7 -31.32 -27.74 5.79
CA TYR A 7 -31.95 -27.39 4.52
C TYR A 7 -33.40 -27.89 4.58
N THR A 8 -34.36 -26.98 4.77
CA THR A 8 -35.77 -27.35 4.65
C THR A 8 -36.05 -27.66 3.19
N LYS A 9 -36.35 -28.92 2.86
CA LYS A 9 -36.71 -29.38 1.50
C LYS A 9 -38.00 -28.77 0.94
N GLN A 10 -38.62 -27.82 1.64
CA GLN A 10 -39.88 -27.22 1.26
C GLN A 10 -39.65 -25.74 0.94
N SER A 11 -39.76 -25.41 -0.34
CA SER A 11 -39.89 -24.03 -0.81
C SER A 11 -41.04 -23.35 -0.06
N GLY A 12 -40.81 -22.16 0.49
CA GLY A 12 -41.85 -21.35 1.16
C GLY A 12 -42.98 -20.91 0.22
N PHE A 13 -42.83 -21.15 -1.08
CA PHE A 13 -43.84 -20.88 -2.09
C PHE A 13 -44.66 -22.15 -2.36
N LYS A 14 -45.96 -22.08 -2.06
CA LYS A 14 -46.95 -23.10 -2.45
C LYS A 14 -47.79 -22.54 -3.58
N VAL A 15 -47.94 -23.32 -4.65
CA VAL A 15 -48.89 -23.00 -5.72
C VAL A 15 -50.30 -23.46 -5.31
N PRO A 16 -51.35 -22.81 -5.82
CA PRO A 16 -52.72 -23.31 -5.67
C PRO A 16 -52.87 -24.74 -6.20
N GLU A 17 -53.82 -25.47 -5.63
CA GLU A 17 -54.18 -26.81 -6.11
C GLU A 17 -54.59 -26.75 -7.58
N GLY A 18 -54.04 -27.64 -8.40
CA GLY A 18 -54.34 -27.72 -9.84
C GLY A 18 -53.66 -26.68 -10.74
N TYR A 19 -52.77 -25.81 -10.20
CA TYR A 19 -52.10 -24.75 -10.99
C TYR A 19 -51.43 -25.28 -12.27
N PHE A 20 -50.63 -26.34 -12.16
CA PHE A 20 -49.90 -26.90 -13.30
C PHE A 20 -50.78 -27.75 -14.22
N ASN A 21 -51.90 -28.28 -13.72
CA ASN A 21 -52.81 -29.11 -14.52
C ASN A 21 -53.56 -28.30 -15.57
N HIS A 22 -53.83 -27.02 -15.28
CA HIS A 22 -54.56 -26.12 -16.17
C HIS A 22 -53.68 -25.02 -16.78
N LEU A 23 -52.36 -25.06 -16.55
CA LEU A 23 -51.44 -24.03 -17.01
C LEU A 23 -51.43 -23.95 -18.55
N GLU A 24 -51.32 -25.10 -19.22
CA GLU A 24 -51.28 -25.19 -20.68
C GLU A 24 -52.58 -24.66 -21.29
N ASP A 25 -53.72 -25.17 -20.84
CA ASP A 25 -55.04 -24.72 -21.28
C ASP A 25 -55.22 -23.20 -21.07
N THR A 26 -54.84 -22.68 -19.90
CA THR A 26 -54.94 -21.25 -19.59
C THR A 26 -54.05 -20.40 -20.50
N VAL A 27 -52.85 -20.88 -20.83
CA VAL A 27 -51.93 -20.17 -21.73
C VAL A 27 -52.48 -20.17 -23.16
N PHE A 28 -52.94 -21.32 -23.66
CA PHE A 28 -53.53 -21.42 -24.99
C PHE A 28 -54.82 -20.62 -25.10
N ASP A 29 -55.70 -20.67 -24.10
CA ASP A 29 -56.91 -19.86 -24.05
C ASP A 29 -56.57 -18.37 -24.11
N LYS A 30 -55.53 -17.93 -23.40
CA LYS A 30 -55.12 -16.53 -23.39
C LYS A 30 -54.47 -16.07 -24.70
N LEU A 31 -53.73 -16.94 -25.38
CA LEU A 31 -53.14 -16.67 -26.69
C LEU A 31 -54.17 -16.68 -27.82
N ASN A 32 -55.15 -17.59 -27.75
CA ASN A 32 -56.19 -17.75 -28.76
C ASN A 32 -57.39 -16.83 -28.52
N SER A 33 -57.57 -16.33 -27.30
CA SER A 33 -58.53 -15.27 -27.01
C SER A 33 -58.09 -13.96 -27.67
N LYS A 34 -59.03 -13.23 -28.27
CA LYS A 34 -58.77 -11.87 -28.75
C LYS A 34 -58.21 -11.04 -27.60
N SER A 35 -56.99 -10.57 -27.76
CA SER A 35 -56.33 -9.76 -26.76
C SER A 35 -57.11 -8.45 -26.58
N LYS A 36 -57.08 -7.85 -25.38
CA LYS A 36 -57.61 -6.50 -25.19
C LYS A 36 -56.94 -5.49 -26.14
N LEU A 37 -55.73 -5.80 -26.61
CA LEU A 37 -54.98 -5.00 -27.58
C LEU A 37 -55.67 -4.97 -28.95
N ASP A 38 -56.34 -6.05 -29.36
CA ASP A 38 -57.08 -6.12 -30.64
C ASP A 38 -58.30 -5.18 -30.68
N THR A 39 -58.77 -4.73 -29.52
CA THR A 39 -59.85 -3.74 -29.41
C THR A 39 -59.35 -2.29 -29.45
N ILE A 40 -58.03 -2.07 -29.38
CA ILE A 40 -57.43 -0.74 -29.36
C ILE A 40 -57.30 -0.24 -30.80
N LYS A 41 -58.28 0.58 -31.22
CA LYS A 41 -58.29 1.19 -32.56
C LYS A 41 -57.12 2.13 -32.83
N ASN A 42 -56.50 2.69 -31.79
CA ASN A 42 -55.39 3.62 -31.93
C ASN A 42 -54.35 3.37 -30.82
N PRO A 43 -53.27 2.60 -31.08
CA PRO A 43 -52.28 2.16 -30.07
C PRO A 43 -51.40 3.29 -29.50
N GLY A 44 -51.78 4.56 -29.68
CA GLY A 44 -51.06 5.74 -29.21
C GLY A 44 -49.83 6.04 -30.04
N PHE A 45 -48.81 5.19 -29.92
CA PHE A 45 -47.51 5.40 -30.55
C PHE A 45 -47.49 4.80 -31.96
N LYS A 46 -47.22 5.65 -32.95
CA LYS A 46 -46.91 5.23 -34.32
C LYS A 46 -45.45 5.57 -34.57
N VAL A 47 -44.73 4.65 -35.20
CA VAL A 47 -43.38 4.93 -35.68
C VAL A 47 -43.46 6.02 -36.74
N PRO A 48 -42.53 7.00 -36.74
CA PRO A 48 -42.42 7.97 -37.81
C PRO A 48 -42.25 7.29 -39.17
N LYS A 49 -42.72 7.95 -40.21
CA LYS A 49 -42.54 7.49 -41.59
C LYS A 49 -41.04 7.30 -41.84
N ASP A 50 -40.68 6.16 -42.43
CA ASP A 50 -39.30 5.84 -42.84
C ASP A 50 -38.26 5.77 -41.69
N TYR A 51 -38.70 5.62 -40.43
CA TYR A 51 -37.81 5.48 -39.27
C TYR A 51 -36.78 4.36 -39.45
N PHE A 52 -37.24 3.15 -39.76
CA PHE A 52 -36.36 2.00 -39.96
C PHE A 52 -35.55 2.05 -41.26
N LEU A 53 -35.93 2.91 -42.21
CA LEU A 53 -35.16 3.13 -43.43
C LEU A 53 -34.01 4.12 -43.22
N THR A 54 -34.16 5.06 -42.28
CA THR A 54 -33.21 6.18 -42.10
C THR A 54 -32.36 6.05 -40.84
N VAL A 55 -32.74 5.20 -39.88
CA VAL A 55 -32.03 5.06 -38.60
C VAL A 55 -30.58 4.62 -38.76
N GLU A 56 -30.31 3.70 -39.70
CA GLU A 56 -28.95 3.21 -39.96
C GLU A 56 -28.06 4.33 -40.50
N ASP A 57 -28.52 5.01 -41.55
CA ASP A 57 -27.80 6.14 -42.16
C ASP A 57 -27.55 7.27 -41.15
N ASN A 58 -28.55 7.59 -40.32
CA ASN A 58 -28.42 8.62 -39.29
C ASN A 58 -27.34 8.27 -38.26
N VAL A 59 -27.29 7.02 -37.80
CA VAL A 59 -26.27 6.56 -36.84
C VAL A 59 -24.89 6.63 -37.46
N VAL A 60 -24.71 6.08 -38.67
CA VAL A 60 -23.42 6.08 -39.38
C VAL A 60 -22.93 7.50 -39.64
N ASN A 61 -23.80 8.40 -40.10
CA ASN A 61 -23.44 9.80 -40.36
C ASN A 61 -23.07 10.55 -39.07
N THR A 62 -23.76 10.28 -37.97
CA THR A 62 -23.45 10.88 -36.66
C THR A 62 -22.07 10.45 -36.14
N ILE A 63 -21.69 9.19 -36.38
CA ILE A 63 -20.37 8.66 -36.00
C ILE A 63 -19.28 9.31 -36.86
N LYS A 64 -19.47 9.36 -38.19
CA LYS A 64 -18.50 9.97 -39.12
C LYS A 64 -18.29 11.47 -38.89
N GLN A 65 -19.35 12.21 -38.54
CA GLN A 65 -19.24 13.65 -38.23
C GLN A 65 -18.41 13.93 -36.96
N LYS A 66 -18.26 12.96 -36.06
CA LYS A 66 -17.43 13.08 -34.84
C LYS A 66 -15.95 12.78 -35.09
N GLU A 67 -15.56 12.26 -36.25
CA GLU A 67 -14.16 12.11 -36.66
C GLU A 67 -13.55 13.44 -37.11
N LYS A 68 -13.71 14.51 -36.31
CA LYS A 68 -12.73 15.60 -36.38
C LYS A 68 -11.40 14.97 -36.02
N GLU A 69 -10.45 15.01 -36.95
CA GLU A 69 -9.07 14.57 -36.73
C GLU A 69 -8.54 15.24 -35.46
N ILE A 70 -8.59 14.51 -34.35
CA ILE A 70 -7.97 14.93 -33.10
C ILE A 70 -6.48 15.00 -33.42
N LYS A 71 -5.91 16.21 -33.36
CA LYS A 71 -4.49 16.45 -33.58
C LYS A 71 -3.69 15.66 -32.54
N VAL A 72 -3.31 14.44 -32.89
CA VAL A 72 -2.43 13.62 -32.06
C VAL A 72 -1.03 14.23 -32.13
N VAL A 73 -0.54 14.71 -30.99
CA VAL A 73 0.86 15.13 -30.84
C VAL A 73 1.66 13.92 -30.36
N SER A 74 2.76 13.61 -31.04
CA SER A 74 3.66 12.54 -30.61
C SER A 74 4.35 12.93 -29.30
N LEU A 75 4.24 12.10 -28.26
CA LEU A 75 4.84 12.35 -26.94
C LEU A 75 6.36 12.24 -26.93
N PHE A 76 6.95 11.46 -27.84
CA PHE A 76 8.38 11.16 -27.83
C PHE A 76 9.07 11.69 -29.09
N ASN A 77 9.70 12.85 -28.96
CA ASN A 77 10.57 13.40 -30.01
C ASN A 77 12.02 12.92 -29.79
N LYS A 78 12.50 12.04 -30.67
CA LYS A 78 13.87 11.48 -30.62
C LYS A 78 14.97 12.54 -30.61
N LYS A 79 14.68 13.77 -31.10
CA LYS A 79 15.63 14.89 -31.10
C LYS A 79 15.96 15.38 -29.68
N ASN A 80 14.99 15.40 -28.78
CA ASN A 80 15.18 15.86 -27.41
C ASN A 80 15.78 14.74 -26.53
N LEU A 81 15.49 13.48 -26.87
CA LEU A 81 16.03 12.31 -26.17
C LEU A 81 17.57 12.28 -26.19
N LEU A 82 18.18 12.65 -27.32
CA LEU A 82 19.64 12.70 -27.46
C LEU A 82 20.27 13.73 -26.51
N TYR A 83 19.63 14.91 -26.38
CA TYR A 83 20.10 15.97 -25.49
C TYR A 83 20.03 15.56 -24.01
N TYR A 84 18.92 14.95 -23.59
CA TYR A 84 18.77 14.42 -22.23
C TYR A 84 19.75 13.28 -21.94
N SER A 85 20.07 12.45 -22.94
CA SER A 85 21.06 11.38 -22.80
C SER A 85 22.46 11.92 -22.46
N GLY A 86 22.84 13.06 -23.04
CA GLY A 86 24.12 13.71 -22.73
C GLY A 86 24.19 14.21 -21.27
N ILE A 87 23.13 14.88 -20.81
CA ILE A 87 23.03 15.35 -19.41
C ILE A 87 23.06 14.17 -18.44
N ALA A 88 22.30 13.11 -18.71
CA ALA A 88 22.29 11.90 -17.89
C ALA A 88 23.67 11.23 -17.82
N ALA A 89 24.38 11.12 -18.96
CA ALA A 89 25.74 10.56 -19.00
C ALA A 89 26.74 11.39 -18.17
N VAL A 90 26.64 12.73 -18.22
CA VAL A 90 27.48 13.62 -17.39
C VAL A 90 27.20 13.43 -15.90
N LEU A 91 25.93 13.29 -15.50
CA LEU A 91 25.58 13.03 -14.10
C LEU A 91 26.10 11.68 -13.61
N VAL A 92 25.98 10.64 -14.44
CA VAL A 92 26.52 9.30 -14.13
C VAL A 92 28.05 9.34 -14.01
N LEU A 93 28.74 10.02 -14.93
CA LEU A 93 30.19 10.22 -14.84
C LEU A 93 30.58 11.01 -13.59
N MET A 94 29.84 12.07 -13.26
CA MET A 94 30.09 12.87 -12.06
C MET A 94 29.96 12.00 -10.80
N PHE A 95 28.92 11.18 -10.69
CA PHE A 95 28.73 10.30 -9.54
C PHE A 95 29.77 9.17 -9.47
N THR A 96 30.26 8.71 -10.63
CA THR A 96 31.27 7.63 -10.71
C THR A 96 32.67 8.14 -10.37
N ILE A 97 33.02 9.37 -10.78
CA ILE A 97 34.33 9.98 -10.51
C ILE A 97 34.41 10.54 -9.10
N PHE A 98 33.31 11.09 -8.58
CA PHE A 98 33.26 11.70 -7.25
C PHE A 98 32.88 10.72 -6.14
N LYS A 99 33.12 9.42 -6.34
CA LYS A 99 32.88 8.41 -5.31
C LYS A 99 33.93 8.60 -4.20
N PRO A 100 33.56 9.05 -2.98
CA PRO A 100 34.51 9.09 -1.89
C PRO A 100 34.83 7.65 -1.45
N ASP A 101 36.11 7.28 -1.47
CA ASP A 101 36.62 5.99 -0.96
C ASP A 101 36.72 5.98 0.59
N SER A 102 35.96 6.84 1.27
CA SER A 102 35.91 6.86 2.72
C SER A 102 35.05 5.69 3.19
N GLU A 103 35.68 4.55 3.46
CA GLU A 103 35.12 3.58 4.38
C GLU A 103 34.95 4.29 5.72
N LEU A 104 33.70 4.53 6.13
CA LEU A 104 33.39 5.13 7.42
C LEU A 104 33.80 4.12 8.50
N SER A 105 34.94 4.37 9.15
CA SER A 105 35.40 3.60 10.31
C SER A 105 35.30 4.46 11.57
N PHE A 106 35.03 3.82 12.71
CA PHE A 106 35.09 4.46 14.02
C PHE A 106 36.48 5.05 14.32
N ASP A 107 37.55 4.53 13.70
CA ASP A 107 38.92 5.06 13.83
C ASP A 107 39.08 6.47 13.25
N SER A 108 38.15 6.90 12.39
CA SER A 108 38.17 8.24 11.80
C SER A 108 37.43 9.30 12.63
N LEU A 109 36.86 8.90 13.77
CA LEU A 109 36.17 9.83 14.67
C LEU A 109 37.17 10.56 15.56
N GLU A 110 37.16 11.88 15.48
CA GLU A 110 37.90 12.73 16.42
C GLU A 110 37.20 12.77 17.78
N THR A 111 37.97 12.73 18.87
CA THR A 111 37.44 12.79 20.23
C THR A 111 36.56 14.03 20.47
N GLU A 112 36.92 15.17 19.89
CA GLU A 112 36.14 16.42 20.00
C GLU A 112 34.73 16.27 19.40
N LEU A 113 34.57 15.50 18.32
CA LEU A 113 33.26 15.22 17.73
C LEU A 113 32.42 14.32 18.63
N VAL A 114 33.05 13.31 19.24
CA VAL A 114 32.39 12.40 20.20
C VAL A 114 31.95 13.15 21.45
N GLU A 115 32.81 13.99 22.00
CA GLU A 115 32.52 14.82 23.17
C GLU A 115 31.38 15.81 22.88
N SER A 116 31.42 16.47 21.72
CA SER A 116 30.35 17.36 21.25
C SER A 116 29.02 16.61 21.11
N TYR A 117 29.03 15.38 20.59
CA TYR A 117 27.84 14.55 20.47
C TYR A 117 27.25 14.17 21.83
N ILE A 118 28.09 13.70 22.76
CA ILE A 118 27.70 13.34 24.13
C ILE A 118 27.10 14.56 24.85
N SER A 119 27.74 15.73 24.72
CA SER A 119 27.30 16.98 25.33
C SER A 119 25.99 17.50 24.71
N THR A 120 25.86 17.46 23.38
CA THR A 120 24.67 17.92 22.66
C THR A 120 23.42 17.13 23.02
N TYR A 121 23.56 15.80 23.18
CA TYR A 121 22.46 14.92 23.53
C TYR A 121 22.35 14.65 25.04
N ASN A 122 23.19 15.30 25.86
CA ASN A 122 23.26 15.18 27.31
C ASN A 122 23.29 13.71 27.80
N ILE A 123 24.07 12.89 27.09
CA ILE A 123 24.20 11.47 27.38
C ILE A 123 25.00 11.34 28.67
N ASN A 124 24.39 10.77 29.70
CA ASN A 124 25.04 10.60 31.01
C ASN A 124 25.61 9.18 31.18
N SER A 125 26.39 8.95 32.23
CA SER A 125 27.01 7.64 32.51
C SER A 125 26.00 6.49 32.64
N SER A 126 24.80 6.76 33.17
CA SER A 126 23.75 5.74 33.27
C SER A 126 23.18 5.34 31.91
N ASP A 127 23.10 6.28 30.96
CA ASP A 127 22.69 5.98 29.59
C ASP A 127 23.72 5.10 28.87
N LEU A 128 25.02 5.39 29.04
CA LEU A 128 26.09 4.55 28.48
C LEU A 128 26.11 3.15 29.10
N ALA A 129 25.83 3.02 30.40
CA ALA A 129 25.80 1.73 31.08
C ALA A 129 24.75 0.77 30.49
N THR A 130 23.67 1.29 29.90
CA THR A 130 22.65 0.45 29.22
C THR A 130 23.13 -0.15 27.90
N LEU A 131 24.22 0.38 27.31
CA LEU A 131 24.79 -0.11 26.06
C LEU A 131 25.68 -1.33 26.26
N TRP A 132 26.22 -1.52 27.47
CA TRP A 132 27.01 -2.70 27.82
C TRP A 132 26.11 -3.82 28.32
N ASN A 133 26.25 -5.01 27.76
CA ASN A 133 25.62 -6.21 28.30
C ASN A 133 26.62 -7.03 29.14
N GLU A 134 26.11 -7.88 30.02
CA GLU A 134 26.89 -8.78 30.88
C GLU A 134 27.98 -9.55 30.11
N THR A 135 27.69 -9.98 28.89
CA THR A 135 28.65 -10.67 28.01
C THR A 135 29.79 -9.75 27.58
N ASP A 136 29.50 -8.50 27.23
CA ASP A 136 30.52 -7.51 26.84
C ASP A 136 31.41 -7.14 28.03
N LEU A 137 30.83 -7.06 29.23
CA LEU A 137 31.57 -6.82 30.47
C LEU A 137 32.43 -8.02 30.88
N ASN A 138 31.99 -9.25 30.59
CA ASN A 138 32.79 -10.46 30.87
C ASN A 138 33.98 -10.62 29.92
N ASP A 139 33.92 -10.06 28.71
CA ASP A 139 35.05 -10.04 27.76
C ASP A 139 36.10 -8.96 28.10
N VAL A 140 35.75 -7.99 28.94
CA VAL A 140 36.74 -7.09 29.55
C VAL A 140 37.52 -7.90 30.58
N ALA A 141 38.81 -8.13 30.30
CA ALA A 141 39.70 -8.93 31.13
C ALA A 141 40.05 -8.26 32.46
N PHE A 142 39.06 -8.11 33.35
CA PHE A 142 39.25 -7.64 34.73
C PHE A 142 40.16 -8.58 35.53
N SER A 143 40.34 -9.82 35.07
CA SER A 143 41.25 -10.82 35.66
C SER A 143 42.73 -10.50 35.48
N ASP A 144 43.10 -9.67 34.50
CA ASP A 144 44.50 -9.33 34.22
C ASP A 144 44.99 -8.13 35.04
N TYR A 145 44.09 -7.46 35.76
CA TYR A 145 44.42 -6.38 36.67
C TYR A 145 44.59 -6.90 38.09
N GLU A 146 45.81 -6.81 38.61
CA GLU A 146 46.09 -7.02 40.02
C GLU A 146 45.70 -5.73 40.78
N PHE A 147 44.48 -5.72 41.32
CA PHE A 147 44.03 -4.63 42.17
C PHE A 147 44.83 -4.65 43.48
N LEU A 148 45.65 -3.64 43.72
CA LEU A 148 46.26 -3.40 45.02
C LEU A 148 45.18 -2.88 45.96
N ASP A 149 44.90 -3.62 47.02
CA ASP A 149 43.85 -3.34 48.00
C ASP A 149 43.91 -1.89 48.51
N GLU A 150 45.12 -1.39 48.82
CA GLU A 150 45.37 -0.02 49.27
C GLU A 150 44.95 1.05 48.24
N SER A 151 45.25 0.82 46.95
CA SER A 151 44.90 1.79 45.90
C SER A 151 43.39 1.86 45.62
N VAL A 152 42.70 0.73 45.81
CA VAL A 152 41.25 0.64 45.67
C VAL A 152 40.58 1.23 46.90
N GLU A 153 41.09 0.93 48.09
CA GLU A 153 40.65 1.51 49.36
C GLU A 153 40.75 3.04 49.34
N ASP A 154 41.91 3.59 48.97
CA ASP A 154 42.12 5.03 48.85
C ASP A 154 41.14 5.68 47.85
N TYR A 155 40.95 5.05 46.68
CA TYR A 155 40.04 5.56 45.67
C TYR A 155 38.58 5.59 46.15
N ILE A 156 38.14 4.53 46.83
CA ILE A 156 36.80 4.44 47.40
C ILE A 156 36.62 5.49 48.50
N LEU A 157 37.60 5.67 49.38
CA LEU A 157 37.55 6.66 50.45
C LEU A 157 37.59 8.12 49.94
N GLU A 158 38.27 8.39 48.82
CA GLU A 158 38.33 9.73 48.23
C GLU A 158 37.05 10.09 47.46
N ASN A 159 36.40 9.12 46.83
CA ASN A 159 35.27 9.35 45.92
C ASN A 159 33.90 8.93 46.46
N SER A 160 33.84 8.28 47.64
CA SER A 160 32.58 7.90 48.29
C SER A 160 32.40 8.68 49.58
N THR A 161 31.17 9.09 49.88
CA THR A 161 30.86 9.67 51.18
C THR A 161 30.56 8.59 52.20
N LEU A 162 30.72 8.90 53.49
CA LEU A 162 30.43 7.96 54.58
C LEU A 162 28.95 7.52 54.57
N GLU A 163 28.05 8.35 54.02
CA GLU A 163 26.63 8.04 53.81
C GLU A 163 26.42 7.01 52.69
N ASP A 164 27.26 7.01 51.64
CA ASP A 164 27.17 6.05 50.53
C ASP A 164 27.62 4.64 50.93
N LEU A 165 28.47 4.54 51.96
CA LEU A 165 29.03 3.28 52.48
C LEU A 165 28.16 2.62 53.55
N ILE A 166 27.20 3.37 54.12
CA ILE A 166 26.20 2.84 55.05
C ILE A 166 24.98 2.44 54.22
N ILE A 167 24.99 1.20 53.75
CA ILE A 167 23.81 0.57 53.15
C ILE A 167 22.96 -0.03 54.29
N ASP A 168 21.66 0.31 54.32
CA ASP A 168 20.62 -0.38 55.10
C ASP A 168 20.10 -1.62 54.34
#